data_AF-A0A929SDV2-F1
#
_entry.id   AF-A0A929SDV2-F1
#
_cell.length_a   1.000
_cell.length_b   1.000
_cell.length_c   1.000
_cell.angle_alpha   90.00
_cell.angle_beta   90.00
_cell.angle_gamma   90.00
#
_symmetry.space_group_name_H-M   'P 1'
#
loop_
_entity.id
_entity.type
_entity.pdbx_description
1 polymer ?
#
loop_
_entity_poly.entity_id
_entity_poly.type
_entity_poly.pdbx_seq_one_letter_code
_entity_poly.pdbx_strand_id
1 'polypeptide(L)'
;MALNIRIDGGFQIENELFFGYTYTHNGLINLASEVGPEMRYHESPQIIVDYPGEYDIHGRSIKAFIGKNAKLNYLIQGKNKKFGIIQSADILESDDIDGMDTWLYRGENINKKFEQLEMEGELINLDTYGQEPTAE
;
A
#
# COMPACT_ATOMS: atom_id res chain seq x y z
N MET A 1 -2.23 -8.79 10.82
CA MET A 1 -1.93 -7.37 10.57
C MET A 1 -3.14 -6.58 11.05
N ALA A 2 -2.95 -5.39 11.60
CA ALA A 2 -4.07 -4.54 11.99
C ALA A 2 -4.15 -3.35 11.00
N LEU A 3 -5.18 -3.37 10.14
CA LEU A 3 -5.61 -2.18 9.41
C LEU A 3 -6.50 -1.40 10.38
N ASN A 4 -6.04 -0.24 10.82
CA ASN A 4 -6.57 0.33 12.06
C ASN A 4 -7.72 1.30 11.82
N ILE A 5 -7.59 2.23 10.88
CA ILE A 5 -8.56 3.30 10.67
C ILE A 5 -8.54 3.76 9.21
N ARG A 6 -9.72 3.93 8.60
CA ARG A 6 -9.90 4.78 7.41
C ARG A 6 -9.93 6.22 7.89
N ILE A 7 -8.88 6.98 7.54
CA ILE A 7 -8.78 8.40 7.88
C ILE A 7 -9.09 9.17 6.59
N ASP A 8 -9.70 10.35 6.69
CA ASP A 8 -10.01 11.13 5.49
C ASP A 8 -8.74 11.34 4.63
N GLY A 9 -8.78 10.86 3.40
CA GLY A 9 -7.63 10.84 2.49
C GLY A 9 -6.62 9.69 2.62
N GLY A 10 -6.88 8.61 3.39
CA GLY A 10 -5.98 7.44 3.43
C GLY A 10 -6.33 6.32 4.42
N PHE A 11 -5.37 5.42 4.64
CA PHE A 11 -5.49 4.26 5.52
C PHE A 11 -4.29 4.14 6.46
N GLN A 12 -4.54 4.04 7.77
CA GLN A 12 -3.49 3.77 8.75
C GLN A 12 -3.30 2.26 8.95
N ILE A 13 -2.07 1.79 8.78
CA ILE A 13 -1.69 0.38 8.85
C ILE A 13 -0.66 0.19 9.97
N GLU A 14 -0.94 -0.75 10.87
CA GLU A 14 -0.07 -1.12 12.00
C GLU A 14 0.35 0.05 12.93
N ASN A 15 -0.39 1.16 12.94
CA ASN A 15 -0.06 2.38 13.71
C ASN A 15 1.30 3.01 13.40
N GLU A 16 1.95 2.60 12.31
CA GLU A 16 3.28 3.08 11.93
C GLU A 16 3.32 3.54 10.46
N LEU A 17 2.41 3.06 9.63
CA LEU A 17 2.31 3.41 8.21
C LEU A 17 1.00 4.13 7.92
N PHE A 18 1.05 5.04 6.96
CA PHE A 18 -0.11 5.72 6.42
C PHE A 18 -0.10 5.64 4.89
N PHE A 19 -1.03 4.88 4.31
CA PHE A 19 -1.24 4.86 2.87
C PHE A 19 -2.16 6.01 2.46
N GLY A 20 -1.58 7.06 1.89
CA GLY A 20 -2.23 8.35 1.66
C GLY A 20 -2.53 8.67 0.19
N TYR A 21 -3.71 9.23 -0.06
CA TYR A 21 -4.15 9.71 -1.37
C TYR A 21 -3.92 11.21 -1.54
N THR A 22 -4.23 11.99 -0.51
CA THR A 22 -4.28 13.47 -0.59
C THR A 22 -3.50 14.17 0.50
N TYR A 23 -3.25 13.50 1.63
CA TYR A 23 -2.61 14.09 2.79
C TYR A 23 -1.49 13.20 3.31
N THR A 24 -0.64 13.78 4.14
CA THR A 24 0.42 13.10 4.87
C THR A 24 0.14 13.19 6.36
N HIS A 25 0.43 12.12 7.08
CA HIS A 25 0.29 12.03 8.51
C HIS A 25 1.63 12.30 9.21
N ASN A 26 1.61 13.16 10.22
CA ASN A 26 2.78 13.42 11.06
C ASN A 26 3.07 12.21 11.96
N GLY A 27 4.33 11.83 12.08
CA GLY A 27 4.76 10.73 12.95
C GLY A 27 4.52 9.31 12.40
N LEU A 28 4.02 9.17 11.18
CA LEU A 28 3.91 7.89 10.45
C LEU A 28 4.77 7.90 9.19
N ILE A 29 5.09 6.71 8.67
CA ILE A 29 5.70 6.55 7.35
C ILE A 29 4.59 6.65 6.32
N ASN A 30 4.65 7.68 5.49
CA ASN A 30 3.64 7.95 4.47
C ASN A 30 3.97 7.19 3.19
N LEU A 31 3.06 6.35 2.73
CA LEU A 31 3.13 5.64 1.46
C LEU A 31 2.19 6.35 0.49
N ALA A 32 2.72 7.01 -0.52
CA ALA A 32 1.91 7.78 -1.46
C ALA A 32 1.17 6.85 -2.43
N SER A 33 -0.04 7.23 -2.84
CA SER A 33 -0.78 6.46 -3.85
C SER A 33 -0.23 6.62 -5.28
N GLU A 34 0.52 7.68 -5.55
CA GLU A 34 1.04 8.05 -6.86
C GLU A 34 2.49 8.52 -6.74
N VAL A 35 3.23 8.38 -7.84
CA VAL A 35 4.62 8.85 -7.94
C VAL A 35 4.65 10.37 -7.74
N GLY A 36 5.38 10.81 -6.72
CA GLY A 36 5.70 12.20 -6.45
C GLY A 36 6.82 12.73 -7.36
N PRO A 37 7.14 14.03 -7.25
CA PRO A 37 8.26 14.59 -7.98
C PRO A 37 9.57 13.92 -7.53
N GLU A 38 10.42 13.58 -8.50
CA GLU A 38 11.69 12.85 -8.37
C GLU A 38 12.68 13.44 -7.33
N MET A 39 12.44 14.66 -6.86
CA MET A 39 13.32 15.40 -5.96
C MET A 39 12.56 16.10 -4.83
N ARG A 40 12.14 15.35 -3.80
CA ARG A 40 11.94 15.92 -2.46
C ARG A 40 13.25 15.81 -1.69
N TYR A 41 14.18 16.72 -1.97
CA TYR A 41 15.39 16.84 -1.16
C TYR A 41 15.00 17.15 0.29
N HIS A 42 15.70 16.47 1.19
CA HIS A 42 15.47 16.38 2.62
C HIS A 42 15.17 17.74 3.27
N GLU A 43 13.96 17.90 3.82
CA GLU A 43 13.65 18.80 4.96
C GLU A 43 12.18 18.73 5.41
N SER A 44 11.49 17.61 5.14
CA SER A 44 10.13 17.43 5.69
C SER A 44 10.22 16.72 7.05
N PRO A 45 9.49 17.17 8.09
CA PRO A 45 9.37 16.41 9.35
C PRO A 45 8.65 15.06 9.16
N GLN A 46 8.17 14.79 7.94
CA GLN A 46 7.42 13.61 7.57
C GLN A 46 8.27 12.69 6.68
N ILE A 47 8.26 11.41 7.00
CA ILE A 47 8.84 10.38 6.14
C ILE A 47 7.79 10.04 5.08
N ILE A 48 8.14 10.22 3.80
CA ILE A 48 7.25 9.98 2.67
C ILE A 48 7.98 9.11 1.65
N VAL A 49 7.35 8.01 1.25
CA VAL A 49 7.74 7.15 0.15
C VAL A 49 6.79 7.45 -1.00
N ASP A 50 7.28 8.24 -1.95
CA ASP A 50 6.54 8.67 -3.15
C ASP A 50 7.33 8.42 -4.45
N TYR A 51 8.40 7.65 -4.39
CA TYR A 51 9.17 7.26 -5.57
C TYR A 51 9.45 5.75 -5.53
N PRO A 52 9.66 5.09 -6.68
CA PRO A 52 10.04 3.69 -6.71
C PRO A 52 11.43 3.45 -6.13
N GLY A 53 11.59 2.32 -5.47
CA GLY A 53 12.85 1.94 -4.87
C GLY A 53 12.67 1.01 -3.68
N GLU A 54 13.79 0.67 -3.07
CA GLU A 54 13.83 -0.10 -1.83
C GLU A 54 14.25 0.82 -0.70
N TYR A 55 13.46 0.80 0.37
CA TYR A 55 13.61 1.66 1.51
C TYR A 55 13.68 0.81 2.77
N ASP A 56 14.69 1.07 3.61
CA ASP A 56 14.73 0.58 4.99
C ASP A 56 14.42 1.75 5.92
N ILE A 57 13.24 1.73 6.53
CA ILE A 57 12.74 2.80 7.39
C ILE A 57 12.26 2.19 8.70
N HIS A 58 12.90 2.57 9.80
CA HIS A 58 12.58 2.07 11.15
C HIS A 58 12.60 0.52 11.24
N GLY A 59 13.49 -0.14 10.49
CA GLY A 59 13.61 -1.61 10.46
C GLY A 59 12.51 -2.32 9.67
N ARG A 60 11.78 -1.58 8.82
CA ARG A 60 10.82 -2.11 7.86
C ARG A 60 11.42 -2.01 6.47
N SER A 61 11.43 -3.14 5.76
CA SER A 61 11.76 -3.16 4.33
C SER A 61 10.51 -2.80 3.53
N ILE A 62 10.58 -1.72 2.76
CA ILE A 62 9.51 -1.24 1.89
C ILE A 62 10.05 -1.23 0.47
N LYS A 63 9.52 -2.09 -0.40
CA LYS A 63 9.79 -2.07 -1.84
C LYS A 63 8.63 -1.38 -2.53
N ALA A 64 8.90 -0.23 -3.15
CA ALA A 64 7.93 0.57 -3.90
C ALA A 64 8.19 0.47 -5.41
N PHE A 65 7.13 0.33 -6.20
CA PHE A 65 7.24 0.19 -7.66
C PHE A 65 6.02 0.79 -8.38
N ILE A 66 6.26 1.22 -9.61
CA ILE A 66 5.24 1.88 -10.45
C ILE A 66 4.44 0.82 -11.20
N GLY A 67 3.12 0.88 -11.06
CA GLY A 67 2.19 0.24 -11.99
C GLY A 67 1.56 1.23 -12.97
N LYS A 68 0.54 0.81 -13.71
CA LYS A 68 -0.18 1.68 -14.64
C LYS A 68 -0.66 3.00 -13.99
N ASN A 69 -0.69 4.06 -14.81
CA ASN A 69 -1.14 5.40 -14.43
C ASN A 69 -0.33 6.04 -13.29
N ALA A 70 0.98 5.75 -13.20
CA ALA A 70 1.87 6.26 -12.17
C ALA A 70 1.43 5.91 -10.73
N LYS A 71 0.64 4.84 -10.57
CA LYS A 71 0.22 4.34 -9.26
C LYS A 71 1.37 3.60 -8.59
N LEU A 72 1.62 3.93 -7.33
CA LEU A 72 2.62 3.25 -6.52
C LEU A 72 2.01 2.01 -5.86
N ASN A 73 2.78 0.94 -5.92
CA ASN A 73 2.47 -0.34 -5.30
C ASN A 73 3.61 -0.67 -4.32
N TYR A 74 3.30 -1.42 -3.29
CA TYR A 74 4.23 -1.65 -2.19
C TYR A 74 4.26 -3.12 -1.79
N LEU A 75 5.45 -3.65 -1.52
CA LEU A 75 5.66 -4.87 -0.76
C LEU A 75 6.38 -4.49 0.54
N ILE A 76 5.80 -4.86 1.67
CA ILE A 76 6.21 -4.35 2.97
C ILE A 76 6.46 -5.53 3.90
N GLN A 77 7.68 -5.62 4.40
CA GLN A 77 8.00 -6.46 5.55
C GLN A 77 7.66 -5.68 6.82
N GLY A 78 6.47 -5.94 7.38
CA GLY A 78 6.12 -5.51 8.73
C GLY A 78 6.89 -6.29 9.79
N LYS A 79 6.76 -5.87 11.06
CA LYS A 79 7.47 -6.50 12.19
C LYS A 79 7.14 -7.99 12.36
N ASN A 80 5.90 -8.38 12.09
CA ASN A 80 5.41 -9.76 12.30
C ASN A 80 4.81 -10.40 11.04
N LYS A 81 4.44 -9.62 10.03
CA LYS A 81 3.79 -10.09 8.81
C LYS A 81 4.24 -9.29 7.59
N LYS A 82 4.24 -9.95 6.44
CA LYS A 82 4.44 -9.36 5.11
C LYS A 82 3.10 -8.94 4.53
N PHE A 83 3.07 -7.79 3.87
CA PHE A 83 1.88 -7.38 3.15
C PHE A 83 2.16 -6.54 1.92
N GLY A 84 1.28 -6.69 0.94
CA GLY A 84 1.28 -5.89 -0.27
C GLY A 84 0.22 -4.80 -0.23
N ILE A 85 0.50 -3.64 -0.83
CA ILE A 85 -0.49 -2.63 -1.20
C ILE A 85 -0.51 -2.52 -2.72
N ILE A 86 -1.63 -2.91 -3.34
CA ILE A 86 -1.74 -3.09 -4.78
C ILE A 86 -2.83 -2.19 -5.37
N GLN A 87 -2.43 -1.33 -6.29
CA GLN A 87 -3.28 -0.38 -7.01
C GLN A 87 -3.29 -0.62 -8.52
N SER A 88 -2.48 -1.55 -9.03
CA SER A 88 -2.42 -1.84 -10.47
C SER A 88 -2.35 -3.36 -10.67
N ALA A 89 -3.18 -3.92 -11.54
CA ALA A 89 -3.22 -5.37 -11.73
C ALA A 89 -2.04 -5.91 -12.56
N ASP A 90 -1.40 -5.07 -13.38
CA ASP A 90 -0.28 -5.44 -14.26
C ASP A 90 0.97 -5.85 -13.49
N ILE A 91 1.19 -5.27 -12.31
CA ILE A 91 2.34 -5.62 -11.47
C ILE A 91 2.27 -7.06 -10.96
N LEU A 92 1.07 -7.61 -10.74
CA LEU A 92 0.86 -8.96 -10.17
C LEU A 92 1.40 -10.09 -11.08
N GLU A 93 1.70 -9.79 -12.34
CA GLU A 93 2.32 -10.77 -13.26
C GLU A 93 3.84 -10.88 -13.07
N SER A 94 4.43 -10.05 -12.21
CA SER A 94 5.86 -10.06 -11.91
C SER A 94 6.20 -11.14 -10.89
N ASP A 95 7.19 -11.97 -11.20
CA ASP A 95 7.69 -13.05 -10.31
C ASP A 95 8.18 -12.54 -8.93
N ASP A 96 8.54 -11.26 -8.85
CA ASP A 96 8.93 -10.57 -7.62
C ASP A 96 7.78 -10.38 -6.61
N ILE A 97 6.54 -10.70 -6.99
CA ILE A 97 5.33 -10.38 -6.23
C ILE A 97 4.69 -11.67 -5.73
N ASP A 98 5.20 -12.17 -4.61
CA ASP A 98 4.68 -13.36 -3.95
C ASP A 98 4.98 -13.34 -2.43
N GLY A 99 4.37 -14.26 -1.69
CA GLY A 99 4.72 -14.57 -0.30
C GLY A 99 4.32 -13.48 0.69
N MET A 100 3.22 -12.77 0.42
CA MET A 100 2.63 -11.84 1.38
C MET A 100 1.55 -12.55 2.21
N ASP A 101 1.52 -12.27 3.52
CA ASP A 101 0.47 -12.80 4.39
C ASP A 101 -0.89 -12.12 4.12
N THR A 102 -0.86 -10.88 3.62
CA THR A 102 -2.04 -10.07 3.39
C THR A 102 -1.83 -9.14 2.19
N TRP A 103 -2.87 -8.97 1.39
CA TRP A 103 -2.91 -8.06 0.24
C TRP A 103 -3.98 -7.01 0.47
N LEU A 104 -3.54 -5.77 0.63
CA LEU A 104 -4.39 -4.59 0.60
C LEU A 104 -4.49 -4.16 -0.86
N TYR A 105 -5.69 -4.08 -1.42
CA TYR A 105 -5.82 -3.74 -2.83
C TYR A 105 -6.95 -2.75 -3.11
N ARG A 106 -6.87 -2.10 -4.27
CA ARG A 106 -7.86 -1.13 -4.74
C ARG A 106 -8.23 -1.37 -6.20
N GLY A 107 -9.51 -1.47 -6.51
CA GLY A 107 -10.03 -1.70 -7.86
C GLY A 107 -10.53 -3.12 -8.12
N GLU A 108 -11.68 -3.22 -8.79
CA GLU A 108 -12.40 -4.49 -9.03
C GLU A 108 -11.63 -5.47 -9.93
N ASN A 109 -10.81 -4.95 -10.84
CA ASN A 109 -10.01 -5.78 -11.74
C ASN A 109 -8.84 -6.50 -11.03
N ILE A 110 -8.40 -5.99 -9.87
CA ILE A 110 -7.30 -6.58 -9.12
C ILE A 110 -7.75 -7.85 -8.39
N ASN A 111 -8.95 -7.86 -7.81
CA ASN A 111 -9.48 -9.07 -7.15
C ASN A 111 -9.55 -10.26 -8.11
N LYS A 112 -10.09 -10.05 -9.31
CA LYS A 112 -10.14 -11.08 -10.35
C LYS A 112 -8.75 -11.56 -10.75
N LYS A 113 -7.76 -10.67 -10.73
CA LYS A 113 -6.37 -11.02 -11.07
C LYS A 113 -5.72 -11.87 -9.97
N PHE A 114 -5.95 -11.55 -8.69
CA PHE A 114 -5.53 -12.39 -7.58
C PHE A 114 -6.13 -13.79 -7.66
N GLU A 115 -7.43 -13.90 -7.96
CA GLU A 115 -8.11 -15.20 -8.15
C GLU A 115 -7.54 -15.99 -9.33
N GLN A 116 -7.30 -15.33 -10.47
CA GLN A 116 -6.73 -15.97 -11.67
C GLN A 116 -5.30 -16.48 -11.47
N LEU A 117 -4.53 -15.79 -10.65
CA LEU A 117 -3.15 -16.14 -10.33
C LEU A 117 -3.05 -17.08 -9.13
N GLU A 118 -4.18 -17.47 -8.53
CA GLU A 118 -4.25 -18.31 -7.32
C GLU A 118 -3.34 -17.80 -6.19
N MET A 119 -3.26 -16.48 -6.03
CA MET A 119 -2.36 -15.87 -5.05
C MET A 119 -2.75 -16.24 -3.62
N GLU A 120 -1.74 -16.60 -2.82
CA GLU A 120 -1.92 -16.90 -1.41
C GLU A 120 -1.97 -15.61 -0.56
N GLY A 121 -2.68 -15.67 0.58
CA GLY A 121 -2.77 -14.59 1.55
C GLY A 121 -4.19 -14.04 1.74
N GLU A 122 -4.37 -13.24 2.80
CA GLU A 122 -5.64 -12.58 3.10
C GLU A 122 -5.87 -11.38 2.16
N LEU A 123 -6.97 -11.36 1.41
CA LEU A 123 -7.31 -10.26 0.50
C LEU A 123 -8.22 -9.25 1.21
N ILE A 124 -7.82 -7.97 1.22
CA ILE A 124 -8.57 -6.87 1.82
C ILE A 124 -8.77 -5.76 0.78
N ASN A 125 -10.03 -5.54 0.38
CA ASN A 125 -10.40 -4.47 -0.53
C ASN A 125 -10.49 -3.12 0.20
N LEU A 126 -9.59 -2.20 -0.10
CA LEU A 126 -9.57 -0.86 0.48
C LEU A 126 -10.72 0.04 0.01
N ASP A 127 -11.36 -0.23 -1.13
CA ASP A 127 -12.51 0.57 -1.59
C ASP A 127 -13.74 0.37 -0.69
N THR A 128 -13.92 -0.84 -0.17
CA THR A 128 -15.07 -1.21 0.69
C THR A 128 -14.71 -1.28 2.18
N TYR A 129 -13.41 -1.23 2.52
CA TYR A 129 -12.97 -1.32 3.91
C TYR A 129 -13.47 -0.15 4.76
N GLY A 130 -14.10 -0.48 5.89
CA GLY A 130 -14.62 0.51 6.84
C GLY A 130 -15.85 1.27 6.34
N GLN A 131 -16.47 0.86 5.24
CA GLN A 131 -17.83 1.30 4.93
C GLN A 131 -18.79 0.51 5.82
N GLU A 132 -19.57 1.19 6.66
CA GLU A 132 -20.73 0.57 7.29
C GLU A 132 -21.63 0.02 6.17
N PRO A 133 -22.19 -1.19 6.29
CA PRO A 133 -23.13 -1.68 5.29
C PRO A 133 -24.28 -0.66 5.24
N THR A 134 -24.43 0.02 4.12
CA THR A 134 -25.64 0.79 3.85
C THR A 134 -26.78 -0.21 3.84
N ALA A 135 -27.54 -0.25 4.94
CA ALA A 135 -28.79 -0.97 5.01
C ALA A 135 -29.72 -0.40 3.95
N GLU A 136 -30.07 -1.23 2.96
CA GLU A 136 -31.24 -1.01 2.10
C GLU A 136 -32.54 -1.25 2.89
#